data_AF-A0A351MG02-F1
#
_entry.id   AF-A0A351MG02-F1
#
_cell.length_a   1.000
_cell.length_b   1.000
_cell.length_c   1.000
_cell.angle_alpha   90.00
_cell.angle_beta   90.00
_cell.angle_gamma   90.00
#
_symmetry.space_group_name_H-M   'P 1'
#
loop_
_entity.id
_entity.type
_entity.pdbx_description
1 polymer ?
#
loop_
_entity_poly.entity_id
_entity_poly.type
_entity_poly.pdbx_seq_one_letter_code
_entity_poly.pdbx_strand_id
1 'polypeptide(L)'
;RYADIIIEARDRMIRTEDWKLVYLPLETGALWQLYDLRVDPACQNDVAAQHPEVLAELKAALTAWIEQDRERHMVDDHVVRVATV
;
A
#
# COMPACT_ATOMS: atom_id res chain seq x y z
N ARG A 1 18.15 -14.52 2.13
CA ARG A 1 17.86 -14.33 0.69
C ARG A 1 16.37 -14.47 0.38
N TYR A 2 15.70 -15.58 0.73
CA TYR A 2 14.25 -15.72 0.47
C TYR A 2 13.34 -14.85 1.35
N ALA A 3 13.74 -14.60 2.61
CA ALA A 3 12.93 -13.82 3.54
C ALA A 3 12.64 -12.40 3.03
N ASP A 4 13.60 -11.74 2.39
CA ASP A 4 13.44 -10.37 1.89
C ASP A 4 12.44 -10.35 0.74
N ILE A 5 12.61 -11.22 -0.26
CA ILE A 5 11.65 -11.39 -1.37
C ILE A 5 10.23 -11.61 -0.86
N ILE A 6 10.08 -12.48 0.16
CA ILE A 6 8.75 -12.77 0.75
C ILE A 6 8.18 -11.54 1.46
N ILE A 7 8.99 -10.73 2.13
CA ILE A 7 8.50 -9.56 2.88
C ILE A 7 8.17 -8.40 1.93
N GLU A 8 8.99 -8.18 0.91
CA GLU A 8 8.83 -7.16 -0.12
C GLU A 8 7.58 -7.43 -0.96
N ALA A 9 7.28 -8.70 -1.27
CA ALA A 9 6.10 -9.10 -2.06
C ALA A 9 4.79 -9.20 -1.27
N ARG A 10 4.77 -8.85 0.03
CA ARG A 10 3.52 -8.87 0.82
C ARG A 10 2.70 -7.61 0.56
N ASP A 11 1.39 -7.79 0.52
CA ASP A 11 0.45 -6.67 0.54
C ASP A 11 0.61 -5.79 1.79
N ARG A 12 0.26 -4.52 1.65
CA ARG A 12 0.14 -3.56 2.75
C ARG A 12 -1.22 -2.89 2.67
N MET A 13 -1.70 -2.39 3.80
CA MET A 13 -3.03 -1.80 3.84
C MET A 13 -3.14 -0.77 4.96
N ILE A 14 -3.94 0.26 4.72
CA ILE A 14 -4.37 1.21 5.75
C ILE A 14 -5.91 1.26 5.78
N ARG A 15 -6.48 1.23 6.98
CA ARG A 15 -7.92 1.28 7.22
C ARG A 15 -8.25 2.46 8.12
N THR A 16 -9.26 3.22 7.74
CA THR A 16 -9.96 4.19 8.60
C THR A 16 -11.37 3.68 8.88
N GLU A 17 -12.22 4.51 9.49
CA GLU A 17 -13.63 4.18 9.67
C GLU A 17 -14.34 3.96 8.32
N ASP A 18 -14.16 4.91 7.40
CA ASP A 18 -14.89 4.96 6.13
C ASP A 18 -14.13 4.37 4.95
N TRP A 19 -12.79 4.25 5.03
CA TRP A 19 -11.97 3.91 3.87
C TRP A 19 -11.01 2.78 4.14
N LYS A 20 -10.72 2.02 3.09
CA LYS A 20 -9.64 1.05 3.06
C LYS A 20 -8.82 1.21 1.78
N LEU A 21 -7.52 1.40 1.93
CA LEU A 21 -6.56 1.36 0.83
C LEU A 21 -5.71 0.10 0.94
N VAL A 22 -5.54 -0.60 -0.18
CA VAL A 22 -4.68 -1.78 -0.31
C VAL A 22 -3.58 -1.49 -1.33
N TYR A 23 -2.35 -1.81 -0.95
CA TYR A 23 -1.15 -1.83 -1.77
C TYR A 23 -0.81 -3.29 -2.10
N LEU A 24 -0.79 -3.62 -3.39
CA LEU A 24 -0.42 -4.94 -3.92
C LEU A 24 0.85 -4.79 -4.74
N PRO A 25 2.02 -5.25 -4.24
CA PRO A 25 3.25 -5.20 -5.01
C PRO A 25 3.15 -6.12 -6.24
N LEU A 26 3.59 -5.63 -7.39
CA LEU A 26 3.67 -6.39 -8.64
C LEU A 26 5.15 -6.63 -9.00
N GLU A 27 5.41 -7.44 -10.02
CA GLU A 27 6.77 -7.56 -10.57
C GLU A 27 7.30 -6.22 -11.09
N THR A 28 6.39 -5.37 -11.57
CA THR A 28 6.66 -4.00 -11.98
C THR A 28 5.59 -3.07 -11.42
N GLY A 29 5.98 -2.23 -10.48
CA GLY A 29 5.14 -1.23 -9.82
C GLY A 29 4.30 -1.84 -8.71
N ALA A 30 3.19 -1.18 -8.41
CA ALA A 30 2.19 -1.70 -7.49
C ALA A 30 0.78 -1.33 -7.96
N LEU A 31 -0.18 -2.19 -7.64
CA LEU A 31 -1.59 -1.88 -7.75
C LEU A 31 -2.08 -1.28 -6.43
N TRP A 32 -2.83 -0.20 -6.55
CA TRP A 32 -3.44 0.49 -5.42
C TRP A 32 -4.96 0.47 -5.57
N GLN A 33 -5.66 -0.12 -4.60
CA GLN A 33 -7.12 -0.26 -4.63
C GLN A 33 -7.74 0.43 -3.44
N LEU A 34 -8.77 1.24 -3.68
CA LEU A 34 -9.47 2.00 -2.66
C LEU A 34 -10.91 1.51 -2.54
N TYR A 35 -11.39 1.34 -1.31
CA TYR A 35 -12.74 0.88 -1.02
C TYR A 35 -13.42 1.81 -0.03
N ASP A 36 -14.64 2.25 -0.36
CA ASP A 36 -15.55 2.94 0.57
C ASP A 36 -16.27 1.89 1.43
N LEU A 37 -15.90 1.80 2.70
CA LEU A 37 -16.42 0.80 3.64
C LEU A 37 -17.84 1.10 4.09
N ARG A 38 -18.36 2.32 3.89
CA ARG A 38 -19.73 2.67 4.31
C ARG A 38 -20.76 2.01 3.41
N VAL A 39 -20.46 1.95 2.12
CA VAL A 39 -21.36 1.39 1.10
C VAL A 39 -20.90 0.02 0.60
N ASP A 40 -19.61 -0.30 0.72
CA ASP A 40 -19.04 -1.60 0.34
C ASP A 40 -18.12 -2.18 1.44
N PRO A 41 -18.70 -2.65 2.57
CA PRO A 41 -17.93 -3.30 3.63
C PRO A 41 -17.17 -4.56 3.18
N ALA A 42 -17.61 -5.19 2.09
CA ALA A 42 -17.01 -6.40 1.53
C ALA A 42 -15.84 -6.12 0.59
N CYS A 43 -15.54 -4.85 0.29
CA CYS A 43 -14.43 -4.42 -0.59
C CYS A 43 -14.50 -5.06 -1.98
N GLN A 44 -15.68 -5.05 -2.61
CA GLN A 44 -15.90 -5.67 -3.92
C GLN A 44 -15.64 -4.70 -5.08
N ASN A 45 -15.72 -3.40 -4.84
CA ASN A 45 -15.66 -2.36 -5.86
C ASN A 45 -14.50 -1.42 -5.57
N ASP A 46 -13.48 -1.46 -6.43
CA ASP A 46 -12.40 -0.49 -6.38
C ASP A 46 -12.89 0.87 -6.89
N VAL A 47 -12.80 1.88 -6.02
CA VAL A 47 -13.26 3.25 -6.26
C VAL A 47 -12.11 4.26 -6.33
N ALA A 48 -10.87 3.79 -6.53
CA ALA A 48 -9.68 4.64 -6.55
C ALA A 48 -9.73 5.76 -7.62
N ALA A 49 -10.27 5.47 -8.80
CA ALA A 49 -10.38 6.45 -9.89
C ALA A 49 -11.44 7.52 -9.63
N GLN A 50 -12.43 7.22 -8.79
CA GLN A 50 -13.55 8.09 -8.44
C GLN A 50 -13.20 9.04 -7.28
N HIS A 51 -12.24 8.66 -6.43
CA HIS A 51 -11.82 9.42 -5.25
C HIS A 51 -10.29 9.63 -5.22
N PRO A 52 -9.71 10.32 -6.22
CA PRO A 52 -8.26 10.49 -6.34
C PRO A 52 -7.64 11.25 -5.15
N GLU A 53 -8.39 12.15 -4.51
CA GLU A 53 -7.97 12.88 -3.32
C GLU A 53 -7.80 11.96 -2.11
N VAL A 54 -8.77 11.07 -1.86
CA VAL A 54 -8.72 10.09 -0.77
C VAL A 54 -7.60 9.08 -1.03
N LEU A 55 -7.46 8.65 -2.29
CA LEU A 55 -6.36 7.78 -2.71
C LEU A 55 -5.01 8.41 -2.39
N ALA A 56 -4.79 9.68 -2.77
CA ALA A 56 -3.53 10.37 -2.54
C ALA A 56 -3.22 10.55 -1.04
N GLU A 57 -4.22 10.92 -0.24
CA GLU A 57 -4.08 11.05 1.22
C GLU A 57 -3.66 9.73 1.87
N LEU A 58 -4.41 8.65 1.61
CA LEU A 58 -4.14 7.36 2.23
C LEU A 58 -2.86 6.72 1.71
N LYS A 59 -2.50 6.95 0.43
CA LYS A 59 -1.19 6.56 -0.12
C LYS A 59 -0.06 7.23 0.65
N ALA A 60 -0.13 8.55 0.84
CA ALA A 60 0.88 9.29 1.57
C ALA A 60 1.01 8.79 3.02
N ALA A 61 -0.12 8.53 3.69
CA ALA A 61 -0.14 7.99 5.05
C ALA A 61 0.47 6.58 5.13
N LEU A 62 0.12 5.67 4.21
CA LEU A 62 0.68 4.33 4.20
C LEU A 62 2.18 4.33 3.87
N THR A 63 2.60 5.12 2.89
CA THR A 63 4.02 5.28 2.55
C THR A 63 4.80 5.81 3.75
N ALA A 64 4.30 6.87 4.41
CA ALA A 64 4.96 7.43 5.60
C ALA A 64 5.09 6.41 6.75
N TRP A 65 4.15 5.47 6.88
CA TRP A 65 4.26 4.36 7.84
C TRP A 65 5.29 3.32 7.40
N ILE A 66 5.34 2.96 6.12
CA ILE A 66 6.35 2.03 5.56
C ILE A 66 7.77 2.60 5.77
N GLU A 67 7.96 3.90 5.55
CA GLU A 67 9.24 4.61 5.73
C GLU A 67 9.75 4.62 7.19
N GLN A 68 8.94 4.19 8.17
CA GLN A 68 9.38 4.03 9.55
C GLN A 68 10.06 2.68 9.81
N ASP A 69 9.96 1.72 8.88
CA ASP A 69 10.68 0.45 8.97
C ASP A 69 12.20 0.72 8.87
N ARG A 70 12.97 0.19 9.83
CA ARG A 70 14.42 0.40 9.88
C ARG A 70 15.18 -0.42 8.83
N GLU A 71 14.56 -1.48 8.34
CA GLU A 71 15.19 -2.40 7.40
C GLU A 71 14.70 -2.18 5.97
N ARG A 72 13.60 -1.44 5.76
CA ARG A 72 12.91 -1.33 4.46
C ARG A 72 12.35 0.06 4.23
N HIS A 73 12.28 0.47 2.97
CA HIS A 73 11.68 1.74 2.55
C HIS A 73 11.03 1.59 1.17
N MET A 74 10.28 2.61 0.75
CA MET A 74 9.62 2.66 -0.55
C MET A 74 10.53 3.31 -1.59
N VAL A 75 10.73 2.65 -2.74
CA VAL A 75 11.39 3.20 -3.93
C VAL A 75 10.52 2.92 -5.15
N ASP A 76 10.09 3.96 -5.86
CA ASP A 76 9.26 3.84 -7.07
C ASP A 76 8.07 2.87 -6.88
N ASP A 77 7.30 3.05 -5.80
CA ASP A 77 6.18 2.19 -5.40
C ASP A 77 6.54 0.73 -5.04
N HIS A 78 7.81 0.42 -4.74
CA HIS A 78 8.25 -0.88 -4.22
C HIS A 78 8.85 -0.79 -2.84
N VAL A 79 8.43 -1.68 -1.94
CA VAL A 79 9.12 -1.89 -0.67
C VAL A 79 10.40 -2.67 -0.93
N VAL A 80 11.55 -2.11 -0.56
CA VAL A 80 12.86 -2.73 -0.76
C VAL A 80 13.66 -2.72 0.54
N ARG A 81 14.48 -3.76 0.74
CA ARG A 81 15.44 -3.79 1.85
C ARG A 81 16.49 -2.69 1.69
N VAL A 82 16.79 -2.01 2.81
CA VAL A 82 17.92 -1.08 2.92
C VAL A 82 19.22 -1.82 2.64
N ALA A 83 19.94 -1.39 1.60
CA ALA A 83 21.26 -1.93 1.29
C ALA A 83 22.20 -1.65 2.48
N THR A 84 22.78 -2.69 3.04
CA THR A 84 23.83 -2.56 4.06
C THR A 84 25.14 -2.29 3.34
N VAL A 85 25.79 -1.16 3.63
CA VAL A 85 27.17 -0.86 3.21
C VAL A 85 28.14 -1.78 3.93
#